data_AF-A0A958ZPU0-F1
#
_entry.id   AF-A0A958ZPU0-F1
#
_cell.length_a   1.000
_cell.length_b   1.000
_cell.length_c   1.000
_cell.angle_alpha   90.00
_cell.angle_beta   90.00
_cell.angle_gamma   90.00
#
_symmetry.space_group_name_H-M   'P 1'
#
loop_
_entity.id
_entity.type
_entity.pdbx_description
1 polymer ?
#
loop_
_entity_poly.entity_id
_entity_poly.type
_entity_poly.pdbx_seq_one_letter_code
_entity_poly.pdbx_strand_id
1 'polypeptide(L)'
;MQKAFSAIDHKKLIFVIVSCAILTLGFYRNLWHGADSNFHGFQLDSESLVIGRLALSQNRGMFTQGALLGRYQSHKREEVNEFQYKVYQEGLNVDSLGFTTYNSQSAGQAMAFGLIQNLSPFSNTTNLKLFKLITSLLSALVFTCFLVWVNNNFGIWPACITLILLVLSHWTVLFGRNLYWSLWAFYIPFLSVLALTAYEQKSEKSLTLTRIGLIISLSLFLKCFFTGFEYMTTTLVMMVTPLIFYAILNSWSIKKLFQRFGISVAVSLVVTLISFTILAYQISFVKGSIAEGFKFIAFSFFKRTYGNPSEFPEAYRASLNSNIPEVLQIYFRGAAFDFNHIIPNTIWKNLYIIDFGELVLIFMIITVLSLMSSQFSPRLAKARKRHIALLATLWFSITAPLSWFILFKAHSYIHTGMNYITWYMPFALLGFALAGSTTYLGTKDCLDYLRKIPVVIRKAILVAFGILLLLLAGLFVATKVKKHELLSQIETAEADFTASNGMKIYLAEGNIFILKENFTSEDINTKFFLHLFPSNKSVLPSNRQKVGFDNWDFMAEQYRVTAPRWLDEHKDLLIQRVLPSYDLRALRLGQFNKHGKLWEEEINIASTHH
;
A
#
# COMPACT_ATOMS: atom_id res chain seq x y z
N MET A 1 -5.41 -45.43 -0.62
CA MET A 1 -4.89 -44.34 0.25
C MET A 1 -3.38 -44.35 0.42
N GLN A 2 -2.70 -45.47 0.69
CA GLN A 2 -1.22 -45.52 0.83
C GLN A 2 -0.43 -44.99 -0.39
N LYS A 3 -0.88 -45.25 -1.63
CA LYS A 3 -0.26 -44.69 -2.86
C LYS A 3 -0.45 -43.17 -3.05
N ALA A 4 -1.40 -42.54 -2.35
CA ALA A 4 -1.60 -41.09 -2.41
C ALA A 4 -0.67 -40.34 -1.42
N PHE A 5 -0.32 -40.98 -0.30
CA PHE A 5 0.64 -40.44 0.66
C PHE A 5 2.11 -40.65 0.24
N SER A 6 2.42 -41.67 -0.55
CA SER A 6 3.77 -41.92 -1.07
C SER A 6 4.24 -40.94 -2.17
N ALA A 7 3.36 -40.03 -2.62
CA ALA A 7 3.64 -39.06 -3.68
C ALA A 7 3.81 -37.62 -3.17
N ILE A 8 3.75 -37.40 -1.85
CA ILE A 8 3.95 -36.08 -1.26
C ILE A 8 5.45 -35.82 -1.15
N ASP A 9 5.94 -34.84 -1.91
CA ASP A 9 7.28 -34.30 -1.72
C ASP A 9 7.34 -33.62 -0.34
N HIS A 10 7.82 -34.36 0.66
CA HIS A 10 7.89 -33.92 2.04
C HIS A 10 8.64 -32.60 2.20
N LYS A 11 9.65 -32.32 1.37
CA LYS A 11 10.40 -31.06 1.41
C LYS A 11 9.54 -29.88 0.97
N LYS A 12 8.70 -30.07 -0.06
CA LYS A 12 7.74 -29.04 -0.50
C LYS A 12 6.66 -28.82 0.53
N LEU A 13 6.13 -29.88 1.14
CA LEU A 13 5.13 -29.76 2.20
C LEU A 13 5.69 -28.99 3.41
N ILE A 14 6.91 -29.32 3.85
CA ILE A 14 7.61 -28.60 4.93
C ILE A 14 7.74 -27.12 4.57
N PHE A 15 8.18 -26.79 3.35
CA PHE A 15 8.30 -25.40 2.92
C PHE A 15 6.95 -24.66 2.97
N VAL A 16 5.85 -25.28 2.52
CA VAL A 16 4.51 -24.69 2.60
C VAL A 16 4.10 -24.42 4.04
N ILE A 17 4.26 -25.39 4.94
CA ILE A 17 3.88 -25.25 6.35
C ILE A 17 4.72 -24.15 7.02
N VAL A 18 6.04 -24.17 6.82
CA VAL A 18 6.96 -23.22 7.45
C VAL A 18 6.75 -21.79 6.92
N SER A 19 6.65 -21.60 5.61
CA SER A 19 6.42 -20.27 5.03
C SER A 19 5.07 -19.70 5.45
N CYS A 20 4.01 -20.52 5.45
CA CYS A 20 2.69 -20.10 5.92
C CYS A 20 2.70 -19.73 7.41
N ALA A 21 3.38 -20.51 8.25
CA ALA A 21 3.50 -20.23 9.68
C ALA A 21 4.28 -18.92 9.94
N ILE A 22 5.44 -18.74 9.30
CA ILE A 22 6.26 -17.52 9.40
C ILE A 22 5.45 -16.29 9.03
N LEU A 23 4.76 -16.32 7.88
CA LEU A 23 3.94 -15.21 7.41
C LEU A 23 2.73 -14.97 8.32
N THR A 24 2.04 -16.02 8.77
CA THR A 24 0.88 -15.88 9.67
C THR A 24 1.28 -15.21 10.99
N LEU A 25 2.41 -15.61 11.57
CA LEU A 25 2.92 -15.00 12.80
C LEU A 25 3.33 -13.53 12.59
N GLY A 26 3.92 -13.22 11.43
CA GLY A 26 4.22 -11.85 11.02
C GLY A 26 2.95 -11.01 10.88
N PHE A 27 1.96 -11.47 10.13
CA PHE A 27 0.73 -10.72 9.86
C PHE A 27 -0.19 -10.59 11.07
N TYR A 28 -0.22 -11.59 11.96
CA TYR A 28 -1.09 -11.59 13.13
C TYR A 28 -0.53 -10.77 14.30
N ARG A 29 0.79 -10.88 14.54
CA ARG A 29 1.44 -10.29 15.73
C ARG A 29 2.56 -9.29 15.43
N ASN A 30 2.88 -9.04 14.16
CA ASN A 30 4.08 -8.31 13.78
C ASN A 30 5.35 -8.91 14.43
N LEU A 31 5.42 -10.26 14.51
CA LEU A 31 6.46 -10.97 15.27
C LEU A 31 7.89 -10.63 14.81
N TRP A 32 8.03 -10.28 13.52
CA TRP A 32 9.31 -9.98 12.87
C TRP A 32 9.61 -8.48 12.79
N HIS A 33 8.77 -7.65 13.42
CA HIS A 33 8.88 -6.18 13.37
C HIS A 33 8.99 -5.62 11.95
N GLY A 34 8.24 -6.24 11.01
CA GLY A 34 8.19 -5.79 9.62
C GLY A 34 7.36 -4.52 9.43
N ALA A 35 6.45 -4.22 10.37
CA ALA A 35 5.68 -2.97 10.43
C ALA A 35 6.00 -2.15 11.68
N ASP A 36 5.56 -0.90 11.68
CA ASP A 36 5.78 0.06 12.76
C ASP A 36 4.92 -0.19 14.01
N SER A 37 5.04 0.71 15.01
CA SER A 37 4.24 0.67 16.24
C SER A 37 2.74 0.89 16.02
N ASN A 38 2.33 1.43 14.87
CA ASN A 38 0.93 1.63 14.51
C ASN A 38 0.29 0.36 13.93
N PHE A 39 0.99 -0.78 13.90
CA PHE A 39 0.44 -2.06 13.45
C PHE A 39 -0.94 -2.42 14.04
N HIS A 40 -1.20 -2.11 15.31
CA HIS A 40 -2.51 -2.36 15.93
C HIS A 40 -3.56 -1.31 15.59
N GLY A 41 -3.15 -0.07 15.32
CA GLY A 41 -4.01 1.06 14.96
C GLY A 41 -4.25 1.21 13.46
N PHE A 42 -3.57 0.41 12.64
CA PHE A 42 -3.61 0.52 11.20
C PHE A 42 -5.02 0.34 10.63
N GLN A 43 -5.51 1.38 9.98
CA GLN A 43 -6.81 1.40 9.30
C GLN A 43 -7.97 0.97 10.23
N LEU A 44 -7.93 1.39 11.50
CA LEU A 44 -9.03 1.21 12.47
C LEU A 44 -10.31 1.91 12.00
N ASP A 45 -10.19 3.00 11.26
CA ASP A 45 -11.30 3.63 10.58
C ASP A 45 -11.98 2.62 9.65
N SER A 46 -11.30 2.10 8.63
CA SER A 46 -11.90 1.16 7.69
C SER A 46 -12.33 -0.15 8.37
N GLU A 47 -11.53 -0.70 9.28
CA GLU A 47 -11.85 -1.95 9.99
C GLU A 47 -13.10 -1.81 10.87
N SER A 48 -13.31 -0.67 11.55
CA SER A 48 -14.49 -0.44 12.38
C SER A 48 -15.81 -0.48 11.61
N LEU A 49 -15.81 -0.29 10.28
CA LEU A 49 -17.00 -0.46 9.43
C LEU A 49 -17.47 -1.92 9.37
N VAL A 50 -16.53 -2.86 9.44
CA VAL A 50 -16.81 -4.30 9.52
C VAL A 50 -17.32 -4.63 10.92
N ILE A 51 -16.69 -4.07 11.95
CA ILE A 51 -17.06 -4.32 13.35
C ILE A 51 -18.47 -3.79 13.66
N GLY A 52 -18.78 -2.56 13.25
CA GLY A 52 -20.12 -1.99 13.40
C GLY A 52 -21.18 -2.84 12.72
N ARG A 53 -20.89 -3.36 11.52
CA ARG A 53 -21.79 -4.30 10.83
C ARG A 53 -21.96 -5.63 11.58
N LEU A 54 -20.90 -6.18 12.16
CA LEU A 54 -21.00 -7.39 12.98
C LEU A 54 -21.91 -7.18 14.21
N ALA A 55 -21.75 -6.05 14.91
CA ALA A 55 -22.62 -5.67 16.02
C ALA A 55 -24.09 -5.54 15.58
N LEU A 56 -24.35 -4.82 14.48
CA LEU A 56 -25.71 -4.69 13.95
C LEU A 56 -26.31 -6.04 13.54
N SER A 57 -25.47 -6.94 13.00
CA SER A 57 -25.93 -8.28 12.61
C SER A 57 -26.34 -9.13 13.80
N GLN A 58 -25.69 -8.96 14.97
CA GLN A 58 -26.08 -9.64 16.21
C GLN A 58 -27.41 -9.10 16.76
N ASN A 59 -27.61 -7.79 16.73
CA ASN A 59 -28.79 -7.15 17.32
C ASN A 59 -30.02 -7.23 16.42
N ARG A 60 -29.85 -7.11 15.11
CA ARG A 60 -30.96 -6.95 14.14
C ARG A 60 -30.90 -7.88 12.94
N GLY A 61 -29.96 -8.81 12.90
CA GLY A 61 -29.81 -9.76 11.79
C GLY A 61 -28.96 -9.24 10.63
N MET A 62 -28.36 -10.18 9.90
CA MET A 62 -27.32 -9.94 8.89
C MET A 62 -27.77 -9.09 7.69
N PHE A 63 -29.04 -9.22 7.27
CA PHE A 63 -29.57 -8.55 6.08
C PHE A 63 -30.15 -7.15 6.33
N THR A 64 -30.19 -6.71 7.59
CA THR A 64 -30.69 -5.38 7.95
C THR A 64 -29.90 -4.28 7.24
N GLN A 65 -30.58 -3.22 6.78
CA GLN A 65 -29.98 -2.12 5.99
C GLN A 65 -29.16 -2.60 4.78
N GLY A 66 -29.71 -3.54 4.00
CA GLY A 66 -29.10 -4.05 2.78
C GLY A 66 -27.79 -4.82 3.00
N ALA A 67 -27.52 -5.26 4.23
CA ALA A 67 -26.27 -5.91 4.64
C ALA A 67 -24.99 -5.10 4.35
N LEU A 68 -25.09 -3.78 4.15
CA LEU A 68 -23.96 -2.90 3.82
C LEU A 68 -22.95 -2.80 4.98
N LEU A 69 -21.78 -2.19 4.83
CA LEU A 69 -20.96 -1.90 6.01
C LEU A 69 -21.53 -0.70 6.79
N GLY A 70 -20.94 -0.33 7.93
CA GLY A 70 -21.30 0.92 8.61
C GLY A 70 -20.92 0.98 10.09
N ARG A 71 -21.39 2.04 10.76
CA ARG A 71 -21.08 2.33 12.17
C ARG A 71 -22.32 2.83 12.90
N TYR A 72 -22.46 2.46 14.16
CA TYR A 72 -23.34 3.15 15.09
C TYR A 72 -22.80 4.55 15.40
N GLN A 73 -23.70 5.51 15.64
CA GLN A 73 -23.28 6.82 16.16
C GLN A 73 -22.73 6.65 17.58
N SER A 74 -21.62 7.33 17.88
CA SER A 74 -21.04 7.33 19.22
C SER A 74 -21.59 8.48 20.06
N HIS A 75 -21.50 8.33 21.39
CA HIS A 75 -21.71 9.47 22.28
C HIS A 75 -20.63 10.53 22.04
N LYS A 76 -20.96 11.81 22.24
CA LYS A 76 -20.08 12.98 21.94
C LYS A 76 -18.65 12.92 22.51
N ARG A 77 -18.38 12.05 23.50
CA ARG A 77 -17.09 11.91 24.18
C ARG A 77 -16.27 10.67 23.77
N GLU A 78 -16.86 9.73 23.02
CA GLU A 78 -16.20 8.48 22.62
C GLU A 78 -15.81 8.51 21.14
N GLU A 79 -14.58 8.05 20.85
CA GLU A 79 -14.09 7.89 19.48
C GLU A 79 -14.96 6.91 18.69
N VAL A 80 -15.49 7.36 17.55
CA VAL A 80 -16.47 6.61 16.75
C VAL A 80 -15.94 5.22 16.37
N ASN A 81 -14.65 5.11 16.06
CA ASN A 81 -14.04 3.86 15.64
C ASN A 81 -13.93 2.87 16.81
N GLU A 82 -13.38 3.31 17.95
CA GLU A 82 -13.23 2.49 19.16
C GLU A 82 -14.58 2.07 19.73
N PHE A 83 -15.58 2.96 19.64
CA PHE A 83 -16.94 2.69 20.06
C PHE A 83 -17.52 1.44 19.37
N GLN A 84 -17.24 1.22 18.08
CA GLN A 84 -17.73 0.02 17.38
C GLN A 84 -17.16 -1.26 17.99
N TYR A 85 -15.88 -1.25 18.38
CA TYR A 85 -15.25 -2.39 19.04
C TYR A 85 -15.86 -2.65 20.40
N LYS A 86 -16.08 -1.61 21.21
CA LYS A 86 -16.76 -1.72 22.51
C LYS A 86 -18.15 -2.34 22.36
N VAL A 87 -18.98 -1.78 21.47
CA VAL A 87 -20.34 -2.27 21.20
C VAL A 87 -20.33 -3.75 20.81
N TYR A 88 -19.47 -4.14 19.87
CA TYR A 88 -19.39 -5.53 19.44
C TYR A 88 -18.84 -6.44 20.54
N GLN A 89 -17.74 -6.09 21.19
CA GLN A 89 -17.06 -6.96 22.16
C GLN A 89 -17.87 -7.19 23.43
N GLU A 90 -18.59 -6.17 23.90
CA GLU A 90 -19.45 -6.23 25.08
C GLU A 90 -20.88 -6.64 24.76
N GLY A 91 -21.25 -6.72 23.47
CA GLY A 91 -22.61 -7.11 23.05
C GLY A 91 -23.67 -6.05 23.41
N LEU A 92 -23.31 -4.77 23.34
CA LEU A 92 -24.20 -3.68 23.73
C LEU A 92 -25.32 -3.49 22.70
N ASN A 93 -26.55 -3.30 23.19
CA ASN A 93 -27.64 -2.83 22.36
C ASN A 93 -27.66 -1.30 22.35
N VAL A 94 -27.29 -0.72 21.21
CA VAL A 94 -27.18 0.73 20.99
C VAL A 94 -28.03 1.19 19.80
N ASP A 95 -29.10 0.45 19.48
CA ASP A 95 -29.93 0.74 18.31
C ASP A 95 -30.59 2.13 18.37
N SER A 96 -30.81 2.67 19.58
CA SER A 96 -31.33 4.03 19.79
C SER A 96 -30.39 5.13 19.32
N LEU A 97 -29.08 4.86 19.19
CA LEU A 97 -28.09 5.83 18.69
C LEU A 97 -28.12 5.95 17.16
N GLY A 98 -28.77 5.02 16.46
CA GLY A 98 -28.83 5.00 15.01
C GLY A 98 -27.54 4.48 14.36
N PHE A 99 -27.70 3.94 13.15
CA PHE A 99 -26.62 3.32 12.38
C PHE A 99 -26.47 3.99 11.02
N THR A 100 -25.25 4.38 10.68
CA THR A 100 -24.90 5.02 9.40
C THR A 100 -24.22 4.01 8.49
N THR A 101 -24.80 3.77 7.32
CA THR A 101 -24.25 2.80 6.36
C THR A 101 -23.06 3.35 5.57
N TYR A 102 -22.12 2.47 5.27
CA TYR A 102 -21.04 2.69 4.32
C TYR A 102 -21.39 2.02 2.99
N ASN A 103 -21.67 2.84 1.99
CA ASN A 103 -22.31 2.41 0.74
C ASN A 103 -21.31 2.11 -0.39
N SER A 104 -20.00 2.11 -0.14
CA SER A 104 -18.99 1.88 -1.18
C SER A 104 -18.53 0.43 -1.32
N GLN A 105 -19.06 -0.49 -0.52
CA GLN A 105 -18.68 -1.90 -0.52
C GLN A 105 -19.85 -2.82 -0.13
N SER A 106 -19.85 -4.03 -0.67
CA SER A 106 -20.91 -5.04 -0.50
C SER A 106 -20.89 -5.80 0.83
N ALA A 107 -19.85 -5.61 1.66
CA ALA A 107 -19.69 -6.18 3.00
C ALA A 107 -19.52 -7.71 3.10
N GLY A 108 -19.12 -8.41 2.04
CA GLY A 108 -19.02 -9.87 2.06
C GLY A 108 -18.08 -10.43 3.14
N GLN A 109 -17.04 -9.69 3.51
CA GLN A 109 -16.19 -10.03 4.66
C GLN A 109 -16.95 -10.02 5.99
N ALA A 110 -17.81 -9.02 6.22
CA ALA A 110 -18.60 -8.93 7.45
C ALA A 110 -19.68 -10.02 7.49
N MET A 111 -20.27 -10.36 6.34
CA MET A 111 -21.22 -11.47 6.23
C MET A 111 -20.55 -12.80 6.56
N ALA A 112 -19.37 -13.08 5.99
CA ALA A 112 -18.62 -14.31 6.26
C ALA A 112 -18.26 -14.44 7.75
N PHE A 113 -17.74 -13.38 8.37
CA PHE A 113 -17.44 -13.39 9.80
C PHE A 113 -18.71 -13.45 10.66
N GLY A 114 -19.82 -12.86 10.23
CA GLY A 114 -21.11 -12.98 10.91
C GLY A 114 -21.65 -14.41 10.89
N LEU A 115 -21.45 -15.17 9.81
CA LEU A 115 -21.79 -16.59 9.76
C LEU A 115 -20.91 -17.40 10.73
N ILE A 116 -19.60 -17.15 10.75
CA ILE A 116 -18.69 -17.81 11.69
C ILE A 116 -19.07 -17.46 13.14
N GLN A 117 -19.40 -16.19 13.41
CA GLN A 117 -19.86 -15.72 14.71
C GLN A 117 -21.08 -16.51 15.20
N ASN A 118 -22.08 -16.70 14.34
CA ASN A 118 -23.32 -17.39 14.72
C ASN A 118 -23.11 -18.88 15.03
N LEU A 119 -22.08 -19.49 14.45
CA LEU A 119 -21.71 -20.89 14.68
C LEU A 119 -20.69 -21.05 15.81
N SER A 120 -20.04 -19.98 16.23
CA SER A 120 -18.94 -20.01 17.19
C SER A 120 -19.45 -20.06 18.64
N PRO A 121 -18.90 -20.96 19.48
CA PRO A 121 -19.23 -20.99 20.91
C PRO A 121 -18.46 -19.94 21.72
N PHE A 122 -17.57 -19.16 21.10
CA PHE A 122 -16.70 -18.22 21.83
C PHE A 122 -17.34 -16.84 22.00
N SER A 123 -16.84 -16.08 22.98
CA SER A 123 -17.21 -14.68 23.17
C SER A 123 -16.80 -13.80 21.99
N ASN A 124 -17.47 -12.64 21.83
CA ASN A 124 -17.20 -11.69 20.73
C ASN A 124 -15.74 -11.23 20.70
N THR A 125 -15.11 -11.01 21.86
CA THR A 125 -13.69 -10.67 21.94
C THR A 125 -12.78 -11.78 21.41
N THR A 126 -13.10 -13.04 21.71
CA THR A 126 -12.35 -14.20 21.20
C THR A 126 -12.60 -14.41 19.71
N ASN A 127 -13.84 -14.24 19.25
CA ASN A 127 -14.18 -14.30 17.83
C ASN A 127 -13.47 -13.22 17.02
N LEU A 128 -13.34 -12.00 17.54
CA LEU A 128 -12.57 -10.95 16.88
C LEU A 128 -11.10 -11.35 16.67
N LYS A 129 -10.47 -11.95 17.69
CA LYS A 129 -9.11 -12.48 17.59
C LYS A 129 -9.04 -13.61 16.55
N LEU A 130 -10.03 -14.49 16.54
CA LEU A 130 -10.15 -15.57 15.56
C LEU A 130 -10.31 -15.03 14.13
N PHE A 131 -11.14 -14.01 13.90
CA PHE A 131 -11.30 -13.39 12.58
C PHE A 131 -10.00 -12.79 12.08
N LYS A 132 -9.28 -12.06 12.94
CA LYS A 132 -7.96 -11.50 12.59
C LYS A 132 -6.94 -12.61 12.30
N LEU A 133 -6.99 -13.73 13.03
CA LEU A 133 -6.14 -14.89 12.78
C LEU A 133 -6.48 -15.57 11.45
N ILE A 134 -7.76 -15.76 11.14
CA ILE A 134 -8.23 -16.32 9.86
C ILE A 134 -7.77 -15.42 8.71
N THR A 135 -7.97 -14.11 8.81
CA THR A 135 -7.51 -13.15 7.80
C THR A 135 -6.00 -13.20 7.61
N SER A 136 -5.23 -13.29 8.72
CA SER A 136 -3.77 -13.43 8.68
C SER A 136 -3.34 -14.72 8.00
N LEU A 137 -3.99 -15.84 8.32
CA LEU A 137 -3.72 -17.15 7.73
C LEU A 137 -4.05 -17.17 6.23
N LEU A 138 -5.20 -16.65 5.83
CA LEU A 138 -5.58 -16.57 4.42
C LEU A 138 -4.60 -15.67 3.64
N SER A 139 -4.18 -14.55 4.22
CA SER A 139 -3.15 -13.67 3.63
C SER A 139 -1.81 -14.40 3.49
N ALA A 140 -1.39 -15.14 4.52
CA ALA A 140 -0.18 -15.96 4.47
C ALA A 140 -0.27 -17.07 3.41
N LEU A 141 -1.44 -17.69 3.25
CA LEU A 141 -1.66 -18.76 2.27
C LEU A 141 -1.52 -18.25 0.84
N VAL A 142 -2.07 -17.07 0.49
CA VAL A 142 -1.93 -16.54 -0.88
C VAL A 142 -0.47 -16.23 -1.23
N PHE A 143 0.31 -15.66 -0.30
CA PHE A 143 1.73 -15.45 -0.52
C PHE A 143 2.51 -16.75 -0.55
N THR A 144 2.14 -17.74 0.28
CA THR A 144 2.74 -19.08 0.26
C THR A 144 2.50 -19.77 -1.09
N CYS A 145 1.31 -19.66 -1.67
CA CYS A 145 1.02 -20.17 -3.01
C CYS A 145 1.91 -19.51 -4.07
N PHE A 146 2.13 -18.20 -3.99
CA PHE A 146 3.07 -17.51 -4.85
C PHE A 146 4.52 -18.00 -4.64
N LEU A 147 4.96 -18.18 -3.39
CA LEU A 147 6.29 -18.71 -3.05
C LEU A 147 6.51 -20.13 -3.57
N VAL A 148 5.47 -20.97 -3.55
CA VAL A 148 5.49 -22.31 -4.18
C VAL A 148 5.67 -22.19 -5.69
N TRP A 149 5.00 -21.24 -6.34
CA TRP A 149 5.22 -20.96 -7.76
C TRP A 149 6.65 -20.49 -8.03
N VAL A 150 7.22 -19.61 -7.20
CA VAL A 150 8.62 -19.18 -7.29
C VAL A 150 9.56 -20.39 -7.14
N ASN A 151 9.33 -21.24 -6.12
CA ASN A 151 10.15 -22.43 -5.89
C ASN A 151 10.11 -23.40 -7.08
N ASN A 152 8.93 -23.62 -7.66
CA ASN A 152 8.78 -24.52 -8.81
C ASN A 152 9.45 -24.00 -10.09
N ASN A 153 9.61 -22.69 -10.26
CA ASN A 153 10.18 -22.10 -11.47
C ASN A 153 11.66 -21.71 -11.34
N PHE A 154 12.09 -21.29 -10.15
CA PHE A 154 13.40 -20.69 -9.90
C PHE A 154 14.18 -21.40 -8.77
N GLY A 155 13.54 -22.29 -8.02
CA GLY A 155 14.14 -23.07 -6.93
C GLY A 155 13.91 -22.47 -5.54
N ILE A 156 14.35 -23.21 -4.53
CA ILE A 156 14.05 -22.92 -3.13
C ILE A 156 14.72 -21.63 -2.62
N TRP A 157 15.92 -21.31 -3.10
CA TRP A 157 16.65 -20.11 -2.64
C TRP A 157 15.98 -18.81 -3.07
N PRO A 158 15.58 -18.61 -4.34
CA PRO A 158 14.76 -17.46 -4.73
C PRO A 158 13.45 -17.36 -3.95
N ALA A 159 12.81 -18.50 -3.65
CA ALA A 159 11.61 -18.52 -2.83
C ALA A 159 11.89 -18.09 -1.39
N CYS A 160 12.96 -18.56 -0.76
CA CYS A 160 13.37 -18.11 0.58
C CYS A 160 13.70 -16.61 0.63
N ILE A 161 14.43 -16.09 -0.36
CA ILE A 161 14.74 -14.65 -0.45
C ILE A 161 13.43 -13.85 -0.59
N THR A 162 12.51 -14.31 -1.45
CA THR A 162 11.19 -13.68 -1.62
C THR A 162 10.38 -13.71 -0.31
N LEU A 163 10.41 -14.83 0.42
CA LEU A 163 9.77 -14.96 1.73
C LEU A 163 10.34 -13.95 2.74
N ILE A 164 11.67 -13.82 2.81
CA ILE A 164 12.33 -12.87 3.72
C ILE A 164 11.90 -11.45 3.38
N LEU A 165 11.92 -11.06 2.10
CA LEU A 165 11.51 -9.72 1.68
C LEU A 165 10.02 -9.47 1.98
N LEU A 166 9.15 -10.47 1.85
CA LEU A 166 7.74 -10.34 2.24
C LEU A 166 7.55 -10.16 3.76
N VAL A 167 8.32 -10.90 4.56
CA VAL A 167 8.29 -10.79 6.03
C VAL A 167 8.71 -9.39 6.49
N LEU A 168 9.68 -8.79 5.79
CA LEU A 168 10.21 -7.46 6.08
C LEU A 168 9.42 -6.31 5.42
N SER A 169 8.40 -6.64 4.63
CA SER A 169 7.61 -5.64 3.89
C SER A 169 6.52 -5.03 4.76
N HIS A 170 6.68 -3.74 5.07
CA HIS A 170 5.82 -2.96 5.96
C HIS A 170 4.33 -3.08 5.58
N TRP A 171 4.00 -2.81 4.32
CA TRP A 171 2.61 -2.78 3.86
C TRP A 171 1.93 -4.15 3.89
N THR A 172 2.62 -5.22 3.52
CA THR A 172 2.03 -6.57 3.56
C THR A 172 1.75 -7.01 5.00
N VAL A 173 2.59 -6.61 5.95
CA VAL A 173 2.38 -6.89 7.38
C VAL A 173 1.17 -6.12 7.92
N LEU A 174 1.09 -4.81 7.67
CA LEU A 174 -0.04 -3.98 8.11
C LEU A 174 -1.40 -4.48 7.60
N PHE A 175 -1.48 -4.81 6.31
CA PHE A 175 -2.70 -5.28 5.68
C PHE A 175 -3.07 -6.73 6.03
N GLY A 176 -2.10 -7.55 6.43
CA GLY A 176 -2.23 -9.01 6.53
C GLY A 176 -3.34 -9.48 7.48
N ARG A 177 -3.61 -8.73 8.56
CA ARG A 177 -4.66 -9.05 9.55
C ARG A 177 -5.95 -8.22 9.44
N ASN A 178 -5.94 -7.17 8.63
CA ASN A 178 -7.01 -6.17 8.65
C ASN A 178 -8.30 -6.73 8.02
N LEU A 179 -9.41 -6.69 8.77
CA LEU A 179 -10.65 -7.34 8.35
C LEU A 179 -11.33 -6.63 7.17
N TYR A 180 -11.24 -5.30 7.08
CA TYR A 180 -11.82 -4.54 5.97
C TYR A 180 -11.09 -4.84 4.67
N TRP A 181 -9.75 -4.77 4.72
CA TRP A 181 -8.92 -4.94 3.54
C TRP A 181 -8.83 -6.39 3.10
N SER A 182 -8.88 -7.36 4.02
CA SER A 182 -8.89 -8.79 3.72
C SER A 182 -7.91 -9.15 2.59
N LEU A 183 -6.62 -8.80 2.79
CA LEU A 183 -5.60 -8.72 1.74
C LEU A 183 -5.58 -9.92 0.78
N TRP A 184 -5.79 -11.12 1.33
CA TRP A 184 -5.89 -12.38 0.58
C TRP A 184 -6.85 -12.33 -0.62
N ALA A 185 -7.98 -11.64 -0.51
CA ALA A 185 -9.01 -11.61 -1.54
C ALA A 185 -8.55 -10.90 -2.82
N PHE A 186 -7.67 -9.91 -2.72
CA PHE A 186 -7.08 -9.24 -3.89
C PHE A 186 -6.24 -10.20 -4.75
N TYR A 187 -5.57 -11.18 -4.13
CA TYR A 187 -4.67 -12.11 -4.81
C TYR A 187 -5.37 -13.35 -5.39
N ILE A 188 -6.64 -13.61 -5.05
CA ILE A 188 -7.38 -14.77 -5.54
C ILE A 188 -7.44 -14.81 -7.08
N PRO A 189 -7.80 -13.72 -7.80
CA PRO A 189 -7.80 -13.73 -9.26
C PRO A 189 -6.42 -14.01 -9.86
N PHE A 190 -5.38 -13.35 -9.33
CA PHE A 190 -3.99 -13.55 -9.75
C PHE A 190 -3.53 -15.00 -9.61
N LEU A 191 -3.70 -15.58 -8.43
CA LEU A 191 -3.30 -16.96 -8.16
C LEU A 191 -4.14 -17.96 -8.95
N SER A 192 -5.40 -17.64 -9.23
CA SER A 192 -6.26 -18.48 -10.07
C SER A 192 -5.72 -18.56 -11.49
N VAL A 193 -5.39 -17.43 -12.12
CA VAL A 193 -4.79 -17.41 -13.47
C VAL A 193 -3.38 -18.00 -13.46
N LEU A 194 -2.58 -17.74 -12.42
CA LEU A 194 -1.25 -18.31 -12.24
C LEU A 194 -1.30 -19.84 -12.14
N ALA A 195 -2.21 -20.38 -11.33
CA ALA A 195 -2.39 -21.82 -11.15
C ALA A 195 -2.91 -22.49 -12.43
N LEU A 196 -3.85 -21.85 -13.14
CA LEU A 196 -4.37 -22.37 -14.40
C LEU A 196 -3.29 -22.49 -15.47
N THR A 197 -2.52 -21.42 -15.65
CA THR A 197 -1.45 -21.39 -16.65
C THR A 197 -0.27 -22.31 -16.28
N ALA A 198 0.06 -22.41 -14.99
CA ALA A 198 1.00 -23.41 -14.49
C ALA A 198 0.53 -24.84 -14.74
N TYR A 199 -0.77 -25.11 -14.55
CA TYR A 199 -1.37 -26.41 -14.82
C TYR A 199 -1.36 -26.76 -16.32
N GLU A 200 -1.73 -25.83 -17.20
CA GLU A 200 -1.63 -26.03 -18.66
C GLU A 200 -0.20 -26.40 -19.06
N GLN A 201 0.80 -25.72 -18.48
CA GLN A 201 2.20 -26.01 -18.74
C GLN A 201 2.62 -27.40 -18.28
N LYS A 202 2.22 -27.80 -17.07
CA LYS A 202 2.62 -29.10 -16.50
C LYS A 202 1.90 -30.28 -17.15
N SER A 203 0.64 -30.09 -17.51
CA SER A 203 -0.20 -31.15 -18.09
C SER A 203 -0.07 -31.26 -19.61
N GLU A 204 0.56 -30.27 -20.25
CA GLU A 204 0.63 -30.09 -21.71
C GLU A 204 -0.77 -30.04 -22.38
N LYS A 205 -1.82 -29.85 -21.58
CA LYS A 205 -3.22 -29.79 -22.02
C LYS A 205 -3.70 -28.35 -22.00
N SER A 206 -4.10 -27.85 -23.16
CA SER A 206 -4.73 -26.54 -23.28
C SER A 206 -6.14 -26.58 -22.68
N LEU A 207 -6.44 -25.67 -21.76
CA LEU A 207 -7.77 -25.50 -21.19
C LEU A 207 -8.70 -24.80 -22.18
N THR A 208 -9.99 -25.10 -22.11
CA THR A 208 -11.00 -24.40 -22.90
C THR A 208 -11.18 -22.97 -22.39
N LEU A 209 -11.53 -22.03 -23.28
CA LEU A 209 -11.79 -20.64 -22.88
C LEU A 209 -12.92 -20.54 -21.87
N THR A 210 -13.94 -21.41 -21.96
CA THR A 210 -15.04 -21.49 -20.99
C THR A 210 -14.54 -21.80 -19.57
N ARG A 211 -13.66 -22.80 -19.40
CA ARG A 211 -13.13 -23.15 -18.08
C ARG A 211 -12.31 -22.02 -17.48
N ILE A 212 -11.50 -21.35 -18.30
CA ILE A 212 -10.72 -20.18 -17.88
C ILE A 212 -11.65 -19.04 -17.47
N GLY A 213 -12.65 -18.75 -18.31
CA GLY A 213 -13.66 -17.73 -18.05
C GLY A 213 -14.38 -17.99 -16.72
N LEU A 214 -14.87 -19.20 -16.47
CA LEU A 214 -15.59 -19.54 -15.22
C LEU A 214 -14.74 -19.36 -13.97
N ILE A 215 -13.48 -19.78 -14.00
CA ILE A 215 -12.58 -19.66 -12.84
C ILE A 215 -12.21 -18.19 -12.61
N ILE A 216 -11.95 -17.44 -13.67
CA ILE A 216 -11.75 -15.99 -13.58
C ILE A 216 -13.01 -15.32 -13.02
N SER A 217 -14.20 -15.69 -13.50
CA SER A 217 -15.47 -15.14 -13.02
C SER A 217 -15.62 -15.33 -11.52
N LEU A 218 -15.44 -16.57 -11.05
CA LEU A 218 -15.61 -16.93 -9.65
C LEU A 218 -14.57 -16.23 -8.76
N SER A 219 -13.30 -16.26 -9.17
CA SER A 219 -12.20 -15.65 -8.43
C SER A 219 -12.37 -14.13 -8.31
N LEU A 220 -12.77 -13.45 -9.38
CA LEU A 220 -13.01 -12.00 -9.38
C LEU A 220 -14.29 -11.64 -8.60
N PHE A 221 -15.34 -12.45 -8.70
CA PHE A 221 -16.54 -12.26 -7.91
C PHE A 221 -16.24 -12.36 -6.41
N LEU A 222 -15.44 -13.36 -5.99
CA LEU A 222 -14.98 -13.46 -4.60
C LEU A 222 -14.20 -12.23 -4.16
N LYS A 223 -13.28 -11.73 -4.99
CA LYS A 223 -12.58 -10.46 -4.71
C LYS A 223 -13.59 -9.33 -4.48
N CYS A 224 -14.53 -9.11 -5.39
CA CYS A 224 -15.53 -8.04 -5.29
C CYS A 224 -16.47 -8.23 -4.10
N PHE A 225 -16.79 -9.47 -3.75
CA PHE A 225 -17.63 -9.79 -2.60
C PHE A 225 -16.94 -9.40 -1.27
N PHE A 226 -15.67 -9.79 -1.09
CA PHE A 226 -14.93 -9.52 0.15
C PHE A 226 -14.37 -8.11 0.26
N THR A 227 -13.94 -7.50 -0.85
CA THR A 227 -13.19 -6.22 -0.83
C THR A 227 -13.86 -5.10 -1.63
N GLY A 228 -15.03 -5.37 -2.22
CA GLY A 228 -15.71 -4.41 -3.08
C GLY A 228 -14.84 -3.98 -4.27
N PHE A 229 -14.89 -2.68 -4.56
CA PHE A 229 -14.22 -2.06 -5.70
C PHE A 229 -12.87 -1.44 -5.35
N GLU A 230 -12.39 -1.66 -4.13
CA GLU A 230 -11.06 -1.21 -3.73
C GLU A 230 -10.01 -1.84 -4.67
N TYR A 231 -9.04 -1.03 -5.12
CA TYR A 231 -7.96 -1.42 -6.02
C TYR A 231 -8.38 -2.27 -7.22
N MET A 232 -9.57 -1.99 -7.79
CA MET A 232 -10.14 -2.84 -8.84
C MET A 232 -9.25 -2.88 -10.09
N THR A 233 -8.74 -1.73 -10.55
CA THR A 233 -7.88 -1.68 -11.75
C THR A 233 -6.55 -2.41 -11.53
N THR A 234 -5.93 -2.23 -10.35
CA THR A 234 -4.74 -2.98 -9.94
C THR A 234 -5.00 -4.48 -9.94
N THR A 235 -6.13 -4.92 -9.38
CA THR A 235 -6.51 -6.34 -9.34
C THR A 235 -6.64 -6.93 -10.75
N LEU A 236 -7.30 -6.20 -11.67
CA LEU A 236 -7.52 -6.68 -13.04
C LEU A 236 -6.20 -6.81 -13.82
N VAL A 237 -5.29 -5.84 -13.70
CA VAL A 237 -3.97 -5.90 -14.34
C VAL A 237 -3.10 -6.99 -13.70
N MET A 238 -3.11 -7.09 -12.37
CA MET A 238 -2.43 -8.14 -11.64
C MET A 238 -2.92 -9.53 -12.11
N MET A 239 -4.23 -9.73 -12.23
CA MET A 239 -4.83 -11.00 -12.65
C MET A 239 -4.32 -11.50 -14.01
N VAL A 240 -4.11 -10.60 -14.99
CA VAL A 240 -3.65 -10.99 -16.33
C VAL A 240 -2.13 -11.11 -16.44
N THR A 241 -1.38 -10.65 -15.44
CA THR A 241 0.09 -10.68 -15.41
C THR A 241 0.68 -12.09 -15.65
N PRO A 242 0.16 -13.19 -15.06
CA PRO A 242 0.67 -14.54 -15.35
C PRO A 242 0.58 -14.97 -16.81
N LEU A 243 -0.36 -14.40 -17.59
CA LEU A 243 -0.47 -14.70 -19.02
C LEU A 243 0.78 -14.28 -19.78
N ILE A 244 1.41 -13.16 -19.39
CA ILE A 244 2.66 -12.66 -19.99
C ILE A 244 3.79 -13.66 -19.74
N PHE A 245 3.93 -14.11 -18.49
CA PHE A 245 4.97 -15.07 -18.10
C PHE A 245 4.89 -16.35 -18.94
N TYR A 246 3.71 -16.98 -18.96
CA TYR A 246 3.54 -18.25 -19.64
C TYR A 246 3.46 -18.11 -21.17
N ALA A 247 3.01 -16.98 -21.70
CA ALA A 247 3.08 -16.72 -23.14
C ALA A 247 4.53 -16.72 -23.64
N ILE A 248 5.44 -16.07 -22.91
CA ILE A 248 6.86 -16.03 -23.27
C ILE A 248 7.54 -17.37 -22.98
N LEU A 249 7.33 -17.93 -21.78
CA LEU A 249 7.95 -19.18 -21.37
C LEU A 249 7.60 -20.34 -22.32
N ASN A 250 6.36 -20.37 -22.79
CA ASN A 250 5.84 -21.45 -23.62
C ASN A 250 5.75 -21.08 -25.09
N SER A 251 6.22 -19.88 -25.47
CA SER A 251 6.20 -19.40 -26.85
C SER A 251 4.79 -19.48 -27.47
N TRP A 252 3.78 -19.01 -26.74
CA TRP A 252 2.40 -19.01 -27.22
C TRP A 252 2.26 -18.20 -28.52
N SER A 253 1.40 -18.66 -29.41
CA SER A 253 1.00 -17.86 -30.56
C SER A 253 0.26 -16.60 -30.11
N ILE A 254 0.38 -15.53 -30.89
CA ILE A 254 -0.32 -14.27 -30.67
C ILE A 254 -1.84 -14.51 -30.54
N LYS A 255 -2.41 -15.40 -31.38
CA LYS A 255 -3.81 -15.82 -31.30
C LYS A 255 -4.18 -16.37 -29.92
N LYS A 256 -3.38 -17.29 -29.37
CA LYS A 256 -3.64 -17.86 -28.04
C LYS A 256 -3.57 -16.77 -26.96
N LEU A 257 -2.57 -15.90 -27.01
CA LEU A 257 -2.45 -14.78 -26.06
C LEU A 257 -3.69 -13.87 -26.11
N PHE A 258 -4.12 -13.43 -27.30
CA PHE A 258 -5.31 -12.59 -27.46
C PHE A 258 -6.60 -13.28 -27.01
N GLN A 259 -6.76 -14.58 -27.27
CA GLN A 259 -7.92 -15.33 -26.79
C GLN A 259 -7.97 -15.39 -25.25
N ARG A 260 -6.83 -15.65 -24.60
CA ARG A 260 -6.74 -15.70 -23.13
C ARG A 260 -6.93 -14.32 -22.49
N PHE A 261 -6.33 -13.30 -23.08
CA PHE A 261 -6.51 -11.93 -22.63
C PHE A 261 -7.96 -11.46 -22.84
N GLY A 262 -8.52 -11.70 -24.02
CA GLY A 262 -9.89 -11.32 -24.39
C GLY A 262 -10.95 -11.95 -23.49
N ILE A 263 -10.86 -13.26 -23.20
CA ILE A 263 -11.81 -13.88 -22.26
C ILE A 263 -11.68 -13.32 -20.85
N SER A 264 -10.45 -13.00 -20.42
CA SER A 264 -10.20 -12.40 -19.10
C SER A 264 -10.86 -11.02 -18.99
N VAL A 265 -10.74 -10.18 -20.02
CA VAL A 265 -11.37 -8.86 -20.10
C VAL A 265 -12.90 -8.97 -20.14
N ALA A 266 -13.43 -9.80 -21.04
CA ALA A 266 -14.87 -9.96 -21.22
C ALA A 266 -15.57 -10.39 -19.93
N VAL A 267 -15.03 -11.42 -19.27
CA VAL A 267 -15.56 -11.88 -17.97
C VAL A 267 -15.41 -10.82 -16.88
N SER A 268 -14.29 -10.10 -16.86
CA SER A 268 -14.06 -9.06 -15.85
C SER A 268 -15.12 -7.95 -15.92
N LEU A 269 -15.50 -7.55 -17.13
CA LEU A 269 -16.58 -6.57 -17.35
C LEU A 269 -17.91 -7.10 -16.80
N VAL A 270 -18.28 -8.33 -17.17
CA VAL A 270 -19.53 -8.95 -16.72
C VAL A 270 -19.59 -9.06 -15.20
N VAL A 271 -18.54 -9.57 -14.55
CA VAL A 271 -18.50 -9.70 -13.09
C VAL A 271 -18.57 -8.35 -12.40
N THR A 272 -17.84 -7.34 -12.90
CA THR A 272 -17.86 -6.00 -12.33
C THR A 272 -19.25 -5.38 -12.42
N LEU A 273 -19.94 -5.53 -13.55
CA LEU A 273 -21.32 -5.09 -13.74
C LEU A 273 -22.28 -5.80 -12.77
N ILE A 274 -22.17 -7.12 -12.63
CA ILE A 274 -22.96 -7.88 -11.66
C ILE A 274 -22.72 -7.37 -10.24
N SER A 275 -21.46 -7.14 -9.85
CA SER A 275 -21.11 -6.60 -8.54
C SER A 275 -21.66 -5.19 -8.33
N PHE A 276 -21.66 -4.32 -9.34
CA PHE A 276 -22.29 -2.99 -9.25
C PHE A 276 -23.80 -3.09 -9.06
N THR A 277 -24.46 -4.00 -9.77
CA THR A 277 -25.91 -4.23 -9.62
C THR A 277 -26.23 -4.75 -8.23
N ILE A 278 -25.42 -5.67 -7.68
CA ILE A 278 -25.57 -6.13 -6.30
C ILE A 278 -25.42 -4.97 -5.31
N LEU A 279 -24.38 -4.15 -5.44
CA LEU A 279 -24.20 -3.01 -4.54
C LEU A 279 -25.34 -1.98 -4.67
N ALA A 280 -25.78 -1.67 -5.89
CA ALA A 280 -26.91 -0.76 -6.13
C ALA A 280 -28.20 -1.30 -5.50
N TYR A 281 -28.44 -2.61 -5.60
CA TYR A 281 -29.55 -3.28 -4.95
C TYR A 281 -29.43 -3.22 -3.41
N GLN A 282 -28.26 -3.45 -2.83
CA GLN A 282 -28.04 -3.28 -1.38
C GLN A 282 -28.34 -1.85 -0.92
N ILE A 283 -27.88 -0.84 -1.68
CA ILE A 283 -28.13 0.58 -1.38
C ILE A 283 -29.63 0.92 -1.49
N SER A 284 -30.38 0.26 -2.37
CA SER A 284 -31.82 0.50 -2.53
C SER A 284 -32.62 0.27 -1.25
N PHE A 285 -32.19 -0.66 -0.39
CA PHE A 285 -32.83 -0.91 0.91
C PHE A 285 -32.67 0.24 1.90
N VAL A 286 -31.72 1.14 1.65
CA VAL A 286 -31.42 2.29 2.51
C VAL A 286 -31.88 3.60 1.88
N LYS A 287 -31.80 3.70 0.54
CA LYS A 287 -32.12 4.92 -0.22
C LYS A 287 -33.44 4.87 -0.98
N GLY A 288 -34.18 3.76 -0.90
CA GLY A 288 -35.52 3.60 -1.47
C GLY A 288 -35.57 3.12 -2.92
N SER A 289 -34.50 3.20 -3.72
CA SER A 289 -34.50 2.68 -5.09
C SER A 289 -33.12 2.25 -5.59
N ILE A 290 -33.11 1.36 -6.59
CA ILE A 290 -31.87 0.92 -7.26
C ILE A 290 -31.23 2.07 -8.06
N ALA A 291 -32.03 3.01 -8.57
CA ALA A 291 -31.55 4.20 -9.27
C ALA A 291 -30.69 5.08 -8.35
N GLU A 292 -31.11 5.27 -7.09
CA GLU A 292 -30.29 5.96 -6.08
C GLU A 292 -29.00 5.20 -5.76
N GLY A 293 -29.02 3.87 -5.84
CA GLY A 293 -27.84 3.02 -5.77
C GLY A 293 -26.82 3.35 -6.87
N PHE A 294 -27.26 3.34 -8.14
CA PHE A 294 -26.39 3.70 -9.27
C PHE A 294 -25.92 5.15 -9.23
N LYS A 295 -26.78 6.11 -8.84
CA LYS A 295 -26.37 7.50 -8.61
C LYS A 295 -25.26 7.60 -7.57
N PHE A 296 -25.37 6.86 -6.46
CA PHE A 296 -24.30 6.83 -5.46
C PHE A 296 -23.01 6.23 -6.00
N ILE A 297 -23.07 5.14 -6.78
CA ILE A 297 -21.88 4.54 -7.41
C ILE A 297 -21.22 5.55 -8.36
N ALA A 298 -21.98 6.24 -9.21
CA ALA A 298 -21.47 7.27 -10.11
C ALA A 298 -20.83 8.43 -9.34
N PHE A 299 -21.52 8.97 -8.33
CA PHE A 299 -20.97 9.99 -7.42
C PHE A 299 -19.65 9.52 -6.78
N SER A 300 -19.62 8.28 -6.32
CA SER A 300 -18.46 7.69 -5.66
C SER A 300 -17.29 7.42 -6.61
N PHE A 301 -17.55 7.21 -7.89
CA PHE A 301 -16.54 7.11 -8.94
C PHE A 301 -15.94 8.49 -9.22
N PHE A 302 -16.77 9.48 -9.58
CA PHE A 302 -16.28 10.81 -9.97
C PHE A 302 -15.54 11.54 -8.84
N LYS A 303 -15.98 11.40 -7.58
CA LYS A 303 -15.26 11.98 -6.42
C LYS A 303 -13.85 11.41 -6.20
N ARG A 304 -13.55 10.24 -6.77
CA ARG A 304 -12.30 9.49 -6.59
C ARG A 304 -11.39 9.52 -7.82
N THR A 305 -11.90 9.97 -8.96
CA THR A 305 -11.20 10.00 -10.25
C THR A 305 -10.95 11.44 -10.73
N TYR A 306 -11.61 11.86 -11.81
CA TYR A 306 -11.45 13.15 -12.49
C TYR A 306 -12.76 13.95 -12.48
N GLY A 307 -13.59 13.81 -11.44
CA GLY A 307 -14.81 14.60 -11.29
C GLY A 307 -14.52 16.11 -11.26
N ASN A 308 -15.50 16.91 -11.69
CA ASN A 308 -15.37 18.37 -11.69
C ASN A 308 -15.29 18.91 -10.25
N PRO A 309 -14.18 19.56 -9.84
CA PRO A 309 -14.00 20.07 -8.47
C PRO A 309 -15.13 20.99 -7.97
N SER A 310 -15.84 21.71 -8.85
CA SER A 310 -16.95 22.58 -8.45
C SER A 310 -18.22 21.83 -8.06
N GLU A 311 -18.35 20.56 -8.45
CA GLU A 311 -19.54 19.72 -8.21
C GLU A 311 -19.41 18.88 -6.93
N PHE A 312 -18.24 18.90 -6.27
CA PHE A 312 -17.98 18.12 -5.06
C PHE A 312 -17.72 19.01 -3.84
N PRO A 313 -17.98 18.51 -2.61
CA PRO A 313 -17.63 19.20 -1.38
C PRO A 313 -16.17 19.65 -1.33
N GLU A 314 -15.91 20.78 -0.66
CA GLU A 314 -14.58 21.40 -0.54
C GLU A 314 -13.47 20.41 -0.12
N ALA A 315 -13.81 19.46 0.74
CA ALA A 315 -12.90 18.41 1.21
C ALA A 315 -12.26 17.55 0.10
N TYR A 316 -12.86 17.50 -1.10
CA TYR A 316 -12.34 16.74 -2.24
C TYR A 316 -11.68 17.63 -3.30
N ARG A 317 -11.71 18.96 -3.17
CA ARG A 317 -11.24 19.85 -4.25
C ARG A 317 -9.75 19.72 -4.53
N ALA A 318 -8.92 19.69 -3.49
CA ALA A 318 -7.47 19.55 -3.65
C ALA A 318 -7.11 18.27 -4.40
N SER A 319 -7.79 17.16 -4.09
CA SER A 319 -7.52 15.88 -4.73
C SER A 319 -8.04 15.79 -6.17
N LEU A 320 -9.16 16.45 -6.48
CA LEU A 320 -9.66 16.55 -7.84
C LEU A 320 -8.76 17.46 -8.70
N ASN A 321 -8.24 18.55 -8.12
CA ASN A 321 -7.32 19.50 -8.76
C ASN A 321 -5.86 19.03 -8.90
N SER A 322 -5.43 18.01 -8.14
CA SER A 322 -4.05 17.52 -8.21
C SER A 322 -3.66 17.07 -9.62
N ASN A 323 -2.37 16.84 -9.88
CA ASN A 323 -1.93 16.29 -11.17
C ASN A 323 -1.31 14.89 -11.00
N ILE A 324 -1.15 14.16 -12.12
CA ILE A 324 -0.61 12.80 -12.10
C ILE A 324 0.84 12.79 -11.57
N PRO A 325 1.76 13.65 -12.03
CA PRO A 325 3.14 13.67 -11.50
C PRO A 325 3.22 13.85 -9.99
N GLU A 326 2.43 14.75 -9.43
CA GLU A 326 2.32 14.98 -7.98
C GLU A 326 1.89 13.69 -7.24
N VAL A 327 0.83 13.04 -7.70
CA VAL A 327 0.38 11.77 -7.12
C VAL A 327 1.45 10.69 -7.25
N LEU A 328 2.07 10.54 -8.42
CA LEU A 328 3.13 9.55 -8.61
C LEU A 328 4.32 9.81 -7.68
N GLN A 329 4.71 11.08 -7.48
CA GLN A 329 5.81 11.45 -6.59
C GLN A 329 5.56 11.04 -5.15
N ILE A 330 4.33 11.18 -4.64
CA ILE A 330 3.92 10.67 -3.32
C ILE A 330 4.18 9.16 -3.25
N TYR A 331 3.77 8.42 -4.29
CA TYR A 331 3.85 6.96 -4.28
C TYR A 331 5.24 6.39 -4.54
N PHE A 332 6.11 7.12 -5.22
CA PHE A 332 7.52 6.76 -5.36
C PHE A 332 8.32 7.05 -4.09
N ARG A 333 7.99 8.11 -3.34
CA ARG A 333 8.73 8.51 -2.13
C ARG A 333 8.31 7.79 -0.85
N GLY A 334 7.27 6.97 -0.88
CA GLY A 334 6.88 6.20 0.30
C GLY A 334 7.80 5.02 0.54
N ALA A 335 7.92 4.65 1.83
CA ALA A 335 8.76 3.54 2.25
C ALA A 335 8.23 2.20 1.74
N ALA A 336 9.03 1.48 0.95
CA ALA A 336 8.82 0.07 0.63
C ALA A 336 9.35 -0.81 1.77
N PHE A 337 10.52 -0.47 2.30
CA PHE A 337 11.09 -1.09 3.49
C PHE A 337 11.48 -0.02 4.50
N ASP A 338 11.17 -0.27 5.77
CA ASP A 338 11.67 0.54 6.88
C ASP A 338 12.30 -0.39 7.94
N PHE A 339 13.63 -0.51 7.90
CA PHE A 339 14.37 -1.36 8.84
C PHE A 339 14.61 -0.68 10.20
N ASN A 340 14.14 0.56 10.41
CA ASN A 340 14.28 1.25 11.70
C ASN A 340 13.50 0.58 12.83
N HIS A 341 12.51 -0.26 12.51
CA HIS A 341 11.77 -1.04 13.50
C HIS A 341 12.56 -2.23 14.03
N ILE A 342 13.54 -2.71 13.26
CA ILE A 342 14.34 -3.89 13.57
C ILE A 342 15.67 -3.48 14.21
N ILE A 343 16.25 -2.34 13.79
CA ILE A 343 17.50 -1.81 14.30
C ILE A 343 17.19 -0.51 15.08
N PRO A 344 17.03 -0.58 16.42
CA PRO A 344 16.65 0.59 17.20
C PRO A 344 17.76 1.64 17.24
N ASN A 345 17.36 2.91 17.16
CA ASN A 345 18.15 4.10 17.56
C ASN A 345 19.62 4.11 17.16
N THR A 346 19.89 3.80 15.89
CA THR A 346 21.16 4.16 15.29
C THR A 346 21.06 5.53 14.66
N ILE A 347 22.21 6.16 14.52
CA ILE A 347 22.34 7.39 13.79
C ILE A 347 21.83 7.25 12.33
N TRP A 348 22.05 6.10 11.70
CA TRP A 348 21.80 5.86 10.27
C TRP A 348 20.32 5.67 9.86
N LYS A 349 19.34 6.20 10.61
CA LYS A 349 17.92 5.88 10.43
C LYS A 349 17.38 6.02 9.01
N ASN A 350 17.73 7.08 8.31
CA ASN A 350 17.26 7.27 6.93
C ASN A 350 17.90 6.33 5.91
N LEU A 351 19.06 5.72 6.20
CA LEU A 351 19.65 4.71 5.31
C LEU A 351 18.88 3.39 5.32
N TYR A 352 18.12 3.16 6.39
CA TYR A 352 17.34 1.95 6.60
C TYR A 352 15.95 2.04 5.97
N ILE A 353 15.63 3.14 5.29
CA ILE A 353 14.41 3.29 4.51
C ILE A 353 14.75 3.14 3.04
N ILE A 354 14.11 2.17 2.38
CA ILE A 354 14.13 2.04 0.92
C ILE A 354 12.76 2.49 0.44
N ASP A 355 12.70 3.58 -0.32
CA ASP A 355 11.46 4.04 -0.94
C ASP A 355 11.11 3.23 -2.21
N PHE A 356 9.90 3.39 -2.74
CA PHE A 356 9.49 2.66 -3.94
C PHE A 356 10.24 3.09 -5.20
N GLY A 357 10.69 4.34 -5.30
CA GLY A 357 11.55 4.82 -6.39
C GLY A 357 12.88 4.10 -6.39
N GLU A 358 13.51 3.97 -5.22
CA GLU A 358 14.73 3.20 -5.00
C GLU A 358 14.50 1.71 -5.26
N LEU A 359 13.37 1.14 -4.83
CA LEU A 359 13.04 -0.25 -5.11
C LEU A 359 12.89 -0.51 -6.62
N VAL A 360 12.24 0.40 -7.35
CA VAL A 360 12.15 0.33 -8.82
C VAL A 360 13.53 0.43 -9.45
N LEU A 361 14.40 1.33 -8.98
CA LEU A 361 15.79 1.44 -9.43
C LEU A 361 16.59 0.16 -9.16
N ILE A 362 16.45 -0.45 -7.99
CA ILE A 362 17.05 -1.74 -7.66
C ILE A 362 16.58 -2.81 -8.66
N PHE A 363 15.28 -2.85 -8.99
CA PHE A 363 14.78 -3.79 -10.01
C PHE A 363 15.28 -3.48 -11.42
N MET A 364 15.52 -2.21 -11.77
CA MET A 364 16.19 -1.85 -13.04
C MET A 364 17.63 -2.36 -13.06
N ILE A 365 18.40 -2.15 -11.98
CA ILE A 365 19.77 -2.64 -11.88
C ILE A 365 19.80 -4.18 -11.96
N ILE A 366 18.93 -4.87 -11.21
CA ILE A 366 18.80 -6.32 -11.26
C ILE A 366 18.38 -6.79 -12.67
N THR A 367 17.54 -6.04 -13.38
CA THR A 367 17.17 -6.33 -14.77
C THR A 367 18.39 -6.27 -15.68
N VAL A 368 19.18 -5.19 -15.61
CA VAL A 368 20.42 -5.02 -16.38
C VAL A 368 21.39 -6.15 -16.05
N LEU A 369 21.63 -6.41 -14.77
CA LEU A 369 22.49 -7.51 -14.32
C LEU A 369 21.99 -8.85 -14.84
N SER A 370 20.69 -9.14 -14.78
CA SER A 370 20.13 -10.40 -15.29
C SER A 370 20.28 -10.57 -16.81
N LEU A 371 20.27 -9.48 -17.56
CA LEU A 371 20.45 -9.50 -19.03
C LEU A 371 21.93 -9.63 -19.39
N MET A 372 22.80 -8.84 -18.76
CA MET A 372 24.25 -8.84 -19.01
C MET A 372 24.93 -10.10 -18.48
N SER A 373 24.50 -10.61 -17.32
CA SER A 373 25.10 -11.79 -16.70
C SER A 373 24.96 -13.01 -17.60
N SER A 374 24.02 -13.07 -18.52
CA SER A 374 23.95 -14.19 -19.49
C SER A 374 25.24 -14.38 -20.31
N GLN A 375 26.08 -13.35 -20.43
CA GLN A 375 27.39 -13.43 -21.08
C GLN A 375 28.50 -13.97 -20.16
N PHE A 376 28.33 -13.81 -18.84
CA PHE A 376 29.37 -14.09 -17.83
C PHE A 376 28.97 -15.16 -16.79
N SER A 377 27.70 -15.59 -16.80
CA SER A 377 27.08 -16.52 -15.87
C SER A 377 26.44 -17.66 -16.67
N PRO A 378 27.13 -18.81 -16.80
CA PRO A 378 26.60 -19.99 -17.49
C PRO A 378 25.26 -20.46 -16.91
N ARG A 379 25.05 -20.31 -15.60
CA ARG A 379 23.79 -20.70 -14.94
C ARG A 379 22.64 -19.80 -15.37
N LEU A 380 22.84 -18.48 -15.42
CA LEU A 380 21.82 -17.55 -15.94
C LEU A 380 21.58 -17.75 -17.44
N ALA A 381 22.62 -18.03 -18.23
CA ALA A 381 22.47 -18.38 -19.64
C ALA A 381 21.55 -19.60 -19.84
N LYS A 382 21.73 -20.66 -19.03
CA LYS A 382 20.85 -21.83 -19.05
C LYS A 382 19.41 -21.52 -18.60
N ALA A 383 19.23 -20.56 -17.70
CA ALA A 383 17.92 -20.14 -17.19
C ALA A 383 17.28 -18.99 -18.00
N ARG A 384 17.88 -18.58 -19.13
CA ARG A 384 17.56 -17.35 -19.85
C ARG A 384 16.09 -17.22 -20.23
N LYS A 385 15.47 -18.26 -20.79
CA LYS A 385 14.05 -18.20 -21.22
C LYS A 385 13.12 -17.85 -20.06
N ARG A 386 13.31 -18.50 -18.90
CA ARG A 386 12.52 -18.24 -17.68
C ARG A 386 12.78 -16.84 -17.12
N HIS A 387 14.03 -16.37 -17.16
CA HIS A 387 14.38 -15.03 -16.70
C HIS A 387 13.79 -13.95 -17.61
N ILE A 388 13.85 -14.10 -18.93
CA ILE A 388 13.22 -13.17 -19.88
C ILE A 388 11.70 -13.12 -19.64
N ALA A 389 11.06 -14.28 -19.45
CA ALA A 389 9.64 -14.33 -19.10
C ALA A 389 9.36 -13.58 -17.79
N LEU A 390 10.15 -13.78 -16.73
CA LEU A 390 9.99 -13.07 -15.46
C LEU A 390 10.22 -11.56 -15.58
N LEU A 391 11.25 -11.13 -16.34
CA LEU A 391 11.57 -9.73 -16.58
C LEU A 391 10.44 -9.00 -17.30
N ALA A 392 9.93 -9.57 -18.39
CA ALA A 392 8.82 -8.98 -19.12
C ALA A 392 7.55 -8.93 -18.25
N THR A 393 7.33 -9.96 -17.44
CA THR A 393 6.19 -10.01 -16.51
C THR A 393 6.31 -8.97 -15.40
N LEU A 394 7.51 -8.78 -14.83
CA LEU A 394 7.79 -7.74 -13.84
C LEU A 394 7.47 -6.35 -14.39
N TRP A 395 8.02 -6.00 -15.54
CA TRP A 395 7.82 -4.66 -16.11
C TRP A 395 6.41 -4.44 -16.65
N PHE A 396 5.72 -5.49 -17.12
CA PHE A 396 4.29 -5.40 -17.37
C PHE A 396 3.53 -5.11 -16.07
N SER A 397 3.88 -5.78 -14.98
CA SER A 397 3.15 -5.70 -13.71
C SER A 397 3.24 -4.35 -13.00
N ILE A 398 4.20 -3.49 -13.35
CA ILE A 398 4.26 -2.10 -12.85
C ILE A 398 3.01 -1.30 -13.25
N THR A 399 2.36 -1.69 -14.35
CA THR A 399 1.11 -1.06 -14.79
C THR A 399 -0.05 -1.31 -13.82
N ALA A 400 0.04 -2.30 -12.94
CA ALA A 400 -1.00 -2.58 -11.95
C ALA A 400 -1.14 -1.47 -10.89
N PRO A 401 -0.11 -1.09 -10.12
CA PRO A 401 -0.19 0.07 -9.23
C PRO A 401 -0.43 1.38 -9.98
N LEU A 402 0.27 1.60 -11.11
CA LEU A 402 0.11 2.82 -11.91
C LEU A 402 -1.32 3.00 -12.42
N SER A 403 -2.03 1.92 -12.77
CA SER A 403 -3.43 2.00 -13.18
C SER A 403 -4.31 2.67 -12.12
N TRP A 404 -4.06 2.41 -10.84
CA TRP A 404 -4.83 2.99 -9.75
C TRP A 404 -4.40 4.43 -9.48
N PHE A 405 -3.10 4.70 -9.41
CA PHE A 405 -2.59 6.05 -9.16
C PHE A 405 -3.00 7.04 -10.26
N ILE A 406 -3.11 6.56 -11.50
CA ILE A 406 -3.50 7.39 -12.64
C ILE A 406 -5.03 7.49 -12.75
N LEU A 407 -5.77 6.38 -12.74
CA LEU A 407 -7.23 6.43 -12.97
C LEU A 407 -7.98 6.95 -11.74
N PHE A 408 -7.52 6.60 -10.54
CA PHE A 408 -8.07 7.02 -9.25
C PHE A 408 -7.16 8.03 -8.57
N LYS A 409 -6.69 9.04 -9.34
CA LYS A 409 -5.78 10.10 -8.89
C LYS A 409 -6.29 10.81 -7.64
N ALA A 410 -7.54 11.25 -7.62
CA ALA A 410 -8.09 11.99 -6.48
C ALA A 410 -8.17 11.12 -5.21
N HIS A 411 -8.53 9.85 -5.35
CA HIS A 411 -8.47 8.91 -4.22
C HIS A 411 -7.01 8.69 -3.76
N SER A 412 -6.09 8.52 -4.70
CA SER A 412 -4.67 8.33 -4.40
C SER A 412 -4.02 9.56 -3.76
N TYR A 413 -4.46 10.77 -4.10
CA TYR A 413 -4.00 11.99 -3.44
C TYR A 413 -4.42 12.03 -1.95
N ILE A 414 -5.62 11.57 -1.62
CA ILE A 414 -6.13 11.58 -0.24
C ILE A 414 -5.53 10.46 0.59
N HIS A 415 -5.43 9.26 0.01
CA HIS A 415 -5.15 8.03 0.75
C HIS A 415 -3.68 7.61 0.72
N THR A 416 -2.81 8.54 1.09
CA THR A 416 -1.35 8.32 1.13
C THR A 416 -0.97 7.26 2.17
N GLY A 417 -1.70 7.11 3.26
CA GLY A 417 -1.39 6.14 4.32
C GLY A 417 -1.74 4.67 4.02
N MET A 418 -2.19 4.31 2.82
CA MET A 418 -2.66 2.94 2.54
C MET A 418 -2.42 2.44 1.10
N ASN A 419 -2.47 3.32 0.09
CA ASN A 419 -2.43 2.87 -1.31
C ASN A 419 -1.07 2.30 -1.77
N TYR A 420 -0.02 2.46 -0.96
CA TYR A 420 1.29 1.84 -1.19
C TYR A 420 1.25 0.31 -1.30
N ILE A 421 0.25 -0.34 -0.72
CA ILE A 421 0.07 -1.79 -0.86
C ILE A 421 -0.05 -2.23 -2.33
N THR A 422 -0.54 -1.37 -3.23
CA THR A 422 -0.71 -1.70 -4.65
C THR A 422 0.61 -1.99 -5.35
N TRP A 423 1.74 -1.46 -4.87
CA TRP A 423 3.07 -1.83 -5.36
C TRP A 423 3.39 -3.31 -5.17
N TYR A 424 2.80 -3.97 -4.17
CA TYR A 424 2.95 -5.40 -3.92
C TYR A 424 2.02 -6.27 -4.78
N MET A 425 1.14 -5.67 -5.59
CA MET A 425 0.07 -6.36 -6.33
C MET A 425 0.25 -6.29 -7.87
N PRO A 426 1.16 -7.08 -8.50
CA PRO A 426 2.13 -8.01 -7.95
C PRO A 426 3.59 -7.55 -8.15
N PHE A 427 3.81 -6.26 -8.44
CA PHE A 427 5.10 -5.76 -8.94
C PHE A 427 6.28 -6.08 -8.02
N ALA A 428 6.20 -5.71 -6.74
CA ALA A 428 7.26 -6.00 -5.77
C ALA A 428 7.49 -7.51 -5.60
N LEU A 429 6.44 -8.33 -5.58
CA LEU A 429 6.56 -9.79 -5.47
C LEU A 429 7.38 -10.41 -6.60
N LEU A 430 7.11 -10.01 -7.84
CA LEU A 430 7.85 -10.48 -9.01
C LEU A 430 9.29 -9.96 -9.01
N GLY A 431 9.49 -8.73 -8.54
CA GLY A 431 10.81 -8.13 -8.40
C GLY A 431 11.65 -8.84 -7.34
N PHE A 432 11.05 -9.25 -6.23
CA PHE A 432 11.70 -10.08 -5.20
C PHE A 432 12.11 -11.45 -5.74
N ALA A 433 11.23 -12.10 -6.51
CA ALA A 433 11.55 -13.37 -7.15
C ALA A 433 12.69 -13.24 -8.15
N LEU A 434 12.71 -12.17 -8.94
CA LEU A 434 13.78 -11.86 -9.89
C LEU A 434 15.11 -11.60 -9.17
N ALA A 435 15.10 -10.68 -8.20
CA ALA A 435 16.27 -10.36 -7.39
C ALA A 435 16.83 -11.62 -6.72
N GLY A 436 15.98 -12.44 -6.10
CA GLY A 436 16.39 -13.72 -5.51
C GLY A 436 16.98 -14.70 -6.52
N SER A 437 16.41 -14.80 -7.72
CA SER A 437 16.90 -15.70 -8.77
C SER A 437 18.24 -15.24 -9.37
N THR A 438 18.32 -13.97 -9.76
CA THR A 438 19.52 -13.38 -10.37
C THR A 438 20.69 -13.38 -9.39
N THR A 439 20.47 -12.94 -8.14
CA THR A 439 21.54 -12.90 -7.11
C THR A 439 22.02 -14.30 -6.74
N TYR A 440 21.12 -15.28 -6.56
CA TYR A 440 21.51 -16.64 -6.23
C TYR A 440 22.37 -17.29 -7.32
N LEU A 441 21.93 -17.22 -8.57
CA LEU A 441 22.67 -17.82 -9.69
C LEU A 441 23.99 -17.09 -9.94
N GLY A 442 23.98 -15.75 -9.90
CA GLY A 442 25.19 -14.94 -10.04
C GLY A 442 26.22 -15.22 -8.93
N THR A 443 25.76 -15.35 -7.67
CA THR A 443 26.64 -15.68 -6.54
C THR A 443 27.26 -17.07 -6.70
N LYS A 444 26.50 -18.07 -7.15
CA LYS A 444 27.02 -19.41 -7.40
C LYS A 444 28.11 -19.42 -8.47
N ASP A 445 27.90 -18.71 -9.57
CA ASP A 445 28.92 -18.60 -10.62
C ASP A 445 30.15 -17.83 -10.13
N CYS A 446 29.95 -16.71 -9.43
CA CYS A 446 31.04 -15.93 -8.83
C CYS A 446 31.89 -16.79 -7.86
N LEU A 447 31.26 -17.58 -6.98
CA LEU A 447 31.97 -18.48 -6.07
C LEU A 447 32.77 -19.55 -6.81
N ASP A 448 32.25 -20.08 -7.92
CA ASP A 448 32.98 -21.07 -8.72
C ASP A 448 34.14 -20.45 -9.49
N TYR A 449 34.03 -19.21 -9.96
CA TYR A 449 35.15 -18.45 -10.51
C TYR A 449 36.20 -18.13 -9.44
N LEU A 450 35.78 -17.64 -8.26
CA LEU A 450 36.67 -17.32 -7.14
C LEU A 450 37.45 -18.54 -6.62
N ARG A 451 36.86 -19.74 -6.69
CA ARG A 451 37.52 -21.00 -6.33
C ARG A 451 38.65 -21.38 -7.29
N LYS A 452 38.64 -20.88 -8.53
CA LYS A 452 39.69 -21.11 -9.53
C LYS A 452 40.86 -20.12 -9.42
N ILE A 453 40.71 -19.07 -8.61
CA ILE A 453 41.72 -18.02 -8.42
C ILE A 453 42.61 -18.36 -7.21
N PRO A 454 43.93 -18.09 -7.25
CA PRO A 454 44.83 -18.26 -6.12
C PRO A 454 44.32 -17.58 -4.83
N VAL A 455 44.52 -18.23 -3.68
CA VAL A 455 43.96 -17.79 -2.38
C VAL A 455 44.33 -16.35 -2.01
N VAL A 456 45.54 -15.90 -2.34
CA VAL A 456 46.02 -14.53 -2.06
C VAL A 456 45.22 -13.51 -2.85
N ILE A 457 45.04 -13.74 -4.15
CA ILE A 457 44.25 -12.86 -5.04
C ILE A 457 42.77 -12.88 -4.63
N ARG A 458 42.24 -14.04 -4.25
CA ARG A 458 40.87 -14.16 -3.72
C ARG A 458 40.66 -13.29 -2.48
N LYS A 459 41.60 -13.30 -1.52
CA LYS A 459 41.53 -12.44 -0.31
C LYS A 459 41.58 -10.95 -0.69
N ALA A 460 42.46 -10.57 -1.63
CA ALA A 460 42.55 -9.19 -2.10
C ALA A 460 41.24 -8.71 -2.78
N ILE A 461 40.62 -9.54 -3.62
CA ILE A 461 39.33 -9.24 -4.27
C ILE A 461 38.22 -9.05 -3.21
N LEU A 462 38.16 -9.90 -2.20
CA LEU A 462 37.16 -9.78 -1.13
C LEU A 462 37.34 -8.51 -0.30
N VAL A 463 38.59 -8.13 -0.01
CA VAL A 463 38.90 -6.86 0.68
C VAL A 463 38.52 -5.66 -0.19
N ALA A 464 38.87 -5.66 -1.48
CA ALA A 464 38.52 -4.59 -2.41
C ALA A 464 37.00 -4.45 -2.58
N PHE A 465 36.27 -5.57 -2.64
CA PHE A 465 34.81 -5.58 -2.67
C PHE A 465 34.20 -5.04 -1.37
N GLY A 466 34.78 -5.37 -0.22
CA GLY A 466 34.39 -4.79 1.08
C GLY A 466 34.59 -3.27 1.12
N ILE A 467 35.72 -2.77 0.61
CA ILE A 467 36.00 -1.33 0.49
C ILE A 467 35.00 -0.65 -0.46
N LEU A 468 34.70 -1.26 -1.62
CA LEU A 468 33.71 -0.73 -2.56
C LEU A 468 32.32 -0.64 -1.93
N LEU A 469 31.89 -1.66 -1.18
CA LEU A 469 30.61 -1.62 -0.47
C LEU A 469 30.58 -0.49 0.57
N LEU A 470 31.67 -0.25 1.28
CA LEU A 470 31.79 0.87 2.22
C LEU A 470 31.71 2.24 1.51
N LEU A 471 32.36 2.37 0.35
CA LEU A 471 32.30 3.59 -0.47
C LEU A 471 30.90 3.84 -1.05
N LEU A 472 30.25 2.79 -1.56
CA LEU A 472 28.87 2.88 -2.06
C LEU A 472 27.89 3.20 -0.93
N ALA A 473 28.09 2.63 0.26
CA ALA A 473 27.34 3.01 1.45
C ALA A 473 27.59 4.49 1.80
N GLY A 474 28.82 4.97 1.75
CA GLY A 474 29.18 6.38 1.98
C GLY A 474 28.58 7.35 0.96
N LEU A 475 28.53 6.98 -0.33
CA LEU A 475 27.88 7.77 -1.38
C LEU A 475 26.36 7.77 -1.23
N PHE A 476 25.76 6.62 -0.92
CA PHE A 476 24.33 6.50 -0.63
C PHE A 476 23.93 7.29 0.62
N VAL A 477 24.83 7.36 1.61
CA VAL A 477 24.68 8.24 2.77
C VAL A 477 24.69 9.70 2.35
N ALA A 478 25.68 10.11 1.56
CA ALA A 478 25.85 11.49 1.12
C ALA A 478 24.63 11.99 0.33
N THR A 479 24.03 11.16 -0.53
CA THR A 479 22.82 11.53 -1.31
C THR A 479 21.55 11.65 -0.45
N LYS A 480 21.56 11.14 0.79
CA LYS A 480 20.45 11.25 1.75
C LYS A 480 20.63 12.39 2.76
N VAL A 481 21.71 13.19 2.66
CA VAL A 481 21.96 14.36 3.53
C VAL A 481 21.17 15.57 3.03
N LYS A 482 19.83 15.46 2.99
CA LYS A 482 18.95 16.57 2.62
C LYS A 482 18.80 17.59 3.74
N LYS A 483 18.93 17.19 5.00
CA LYS A 483 18.75 18.10 6.15
C LYS A 483 19.85 19.14 6.28
N HIS A 484 21.09 18.84 5.92
CA HIS A 484 22.17 19.83 6.04
C HIS A 484 21.97 20.99 5.05
N GLU A 485 21.59 20.68 3.81
CA GLU A 485 21.23 21.68 2.79
C GLU A 485 19.99 22.49 3.21
N LEU A 486 18.99 21.84 3.82
CA LEU A 486 17.79 22.53 4.32
C LEU A 486 18.05 23.38 5.56
N LEU A 487 18.97 22.99 6.45
CA LEU A 487 19.39 23.81 7.57
C LEU A 487 20.15 25.06 7.08
N SER A 488 20.99 24.95 6.04
CA SER A 488 21.61 26.14 5.44
C SER A 488 20.60 27.09 4.79
N GLN A 489 19.47 26.59 4.27
CA GLN A 489 18.38 27.45 3.78
C GLN A 489 17.62 28.13 4.92
N ILE A 490 17.51 27.49 6.08
CA ILE A 490 16.91 28.10 7.27
C ILE A 490 17.82 29.20 7.84
N GLU A 491 19.14 29.02 7.77
CA GLU A 491 20.11 30.05 8.17
C GLU A 491 20.01 31.33 7.32
N THR A 492 19.52 31.23 6.08
CA THR A 492 19.31 32.36 5.16
C THR A 492 17.86 32.84 5.11
N ALA A 493 17.03 32.48 6.10
CA ALA A 493 15.61 32.83 6.11
C ALA A 493 15.34 34.34 6.08
N GLU A 494 14.41 34.73 5.21
CA GLU A 494 13.94 36.12 5.03
C GLU A 494 13.07 36.57 6.21
N ALA A 495 12.46 35.63 6.93
CA ALA A 495 11.70 35.89 8.14
C ALA A 495 11.67 34.67 9.06
N ASP A 496 11.78 34.90 10.37
CA ASP A 496 11.67 33.89 11.40
C ASP A 496 10.64 34.28 12.47
N PHE A 497 9.85 33.30 12.90
CA PHE A 497 8.78 33.50 13.89
C PHE A 497 8.79 32.37 14.89
N THR A 498 8.53 32.66 16.16
CA THR A 498 8.31 31.62 17.17
C THR A 498 6.87 31.66 17.64
N ALA A 499 6.13 30.60 17.37
CA ALA A 499 4.74 30.44 17.81
C ALA A 499 4.66 30.25 19.32
N SER A 500 3.49 30.57 19.89
CA SER A 500 3.17 30.42 21.32
C SER A 500 3.42 29.02 21.90
N ASN A 501 3.34 27.97 21.09
CA ASN A 501 3.65 26.59 21.48
C ASN A 501 5.14 26.24 21.37
N GLY A 502 6.01 27.19 21.00
CA GLY A 502 7.44 27.03 20.82
C GLY A 502 7.86 26.38 19.49
N MET A 503 7.02 26.43 18.44
CA MET A 503 7.43 26.11 17.07
C MET A 503 8.12 27.31 16.43
N LYS A 504 9.28 27.11 15.82
CA LYS A 504 9.98 28.09 15.01
C LYS A 504 9.54 27.94 13.56
N ILE A 505 9.23 29.03 12.89
CA ILE A 505 8.70 29.08 11.52
C ILE A 505 9.63 29.98 10.72
N TYR A 506 10.14 29.49 9.60
CA TYR A 506 11.06 30.23 8.73
C TYR A 506 10.49 30.36 7.33
N LEU A 507 10.68 31.51 6.70
CA LEU A 507 10.38 31.73 5.28
C LEU A 507 11.70 31.92 4.54
N ALA A 508 12.03 31.04 3.60
CA ALA A 508 13.27 31.13 2.82
C ALA A 508 13.07 30.55 1.42
N GLU A 509 13.56 31.25 0.39
CA GLU A 509 13.60 30.77 -1.01
C GLU A 509 12.23 30.25 -1.51
N GLY A 510 11.13 30.92 -1.16
CA GLY A 510 9.78 30.48 -1.55
C GLY A 510 9.28 29.23 -0.82
N ASN A 511 9.88 28.87 0.32
CA ASN A 511 9.42 27.78 1.19
C ASN A 511 9.04 28.31 2.57
N ILE A 512 8.12 27.60 3.23
CA ILE A 512 7.90 27.67 4.67
C ILE A 512 8.52 26.45 5.34
N PHE A 513 9.36 26.70 6.34
CA PHE A 513 9.92 25.70 7.22
C PHE A 513 9.29 25.82 8.60
N ILE A 514 8.94 24.70 9.22
CA ILE A 514 8.44 24.67 10.60
C ILE A 514 9.31 23.72 11.39
N LEU A 515 10.00 24.24 12.40
CA LEU A 515 10.92 23.54 13.27
C LEU A 515 10.35 23.49 14.69
N LYS A 516 10.27 22.30 15.29
CA LYS A 516 9.89 22.13 16.69
C LYS A 516 10.88 21.26 17.42
N GLU A 517 11.60 21.84 18.38
CA GLU A 517 12.47 21.08 19.27
C GLU A 517 11.67 20.18 20.21
N ASN A 518 12.16 18.96 20.44
CA ASN A 518 11.57 17.97 21.34
C ASN A 518 10.08 17.67 21.06
N PHE A 519 9.73 17.49 19.80
CA PHE A 519 8.35 17.22 19.38
C PHE A 519 7.80 15.87 19.92
N THR A 520 6.48 15.79 20.04
CA THR A 520 5.72 14.64 20.52
C THR A 520 4.97 13.94 19.38
N SER A 521 4.46 12.73 19.63
CA SER A 521 3.57 12.05 18.68
C SER A 521 2.28 12.84 18.39
N GLU A 522 1.85 13.70 19.31
CA GLU A 522 0.70 14.58 19.07
C GLU A 522 1.03 15.66 18.03
N ASP A 523 2.25 16.20 18.03
CA ASP A 523 2.69 17.19 17.04
C ASP A 523 2.70 16.63 15.60
N ILE A 524 2.94 15.33 15.44
CA ILE A 524 2.88 14.65 14.13
C ILE A 524 1.44 14.37 13.70
N ASN A 525 0.61 13.92 14.64
CA ASN A 525 -0.73 13.39 14.34
C ASN A 525 -1.81 14.49 14.24
N THR A 526 -1.46 15.73 14.53
CA THR A 526 -2.34 16.89 14.44
C THR A 526 -2.33 17.50 13.04
N LYS A 527 -3.48 18.04 12.62
CA LYS A 527 -3.59 18.67 11.32
C LYS A 527 -3.14 20.12 11.45
N PHE A 528 -2.22 20.53 10.57
CA PHE A 528 -1.84 21.92 10.40
C PHE A 528 -2.86 22.60 9.50
N PHE A 529 -3.30 23.79 9.90
CA PHE A 529 -4.01 24.67 8.99
C PHE A 529 -3.05 25.75 8.50
N LEU A 530 -3.07 26.02 7.19
CA LEU A 530 -2.22 27.02 6.57
C LEU A 530 -3.06 27.81 5.58
N HIS A 531 -3.37 29.04 5.95
CA HIS A 531 -4.16 29.95 5.15
C HIS A 531 -3.27 31.03 4.57
N LEU A 532 -3.27 31.17 3.26
CA LEU A 532 -2.38 32.09 2.54
C LEU A 532 -3.18 33.30 2.05
N PHE A 533 -2.78 34.51 2.44
CA PHE A 533 -3.45 35.74 2.06
C PHE A 533 -2.63 36.45 0.98
N PRO A 534 -3.04 36.39 -0.30
CA PRO A 534 -2.31 37.06 -1.37
C PRO A 534 -2.44 38.59 -1.28
N SER A 535 -1.42 39.28 -1.77
CA SER A 535 -1.43 40.75 -1.93
C SER A 535 -2.51 41.20 -2.92
N ASN A 536 -2.77 40.40 -3.96
CA ASN A 536 -3.85 40.61 -4.91
C ASN A 536 -4.86 39.47 -4.86
N LYS A 537 -6.09 39.74 -4.43
CA LYS A 537 -7.15 38.73 -4.33
C LYS A 537 -7.54 38.12 -5.68
N SER A 538 -7.28 38.78 -6.81
CA SER A 538 -7.66 38.26 -8.13
C SER A 538 -6.88 37.00 -8.53
N VAL A 539 -5.75 36.71 -7.88
CA VAL A 539 -4.98 35.47 -8.10
C VAL A 539 -5.67 34.24 -7.49
N LEU A 540 -6.63 34.45 -6.58
CA LEU A 540 -7.39 33.37 -5.99
C LEU A 540 -8.48 32.89 -6.95
N PRO A 541 -8.82 31.59 -6.90
CA PRO A 541 -10.03 31.07 -7.56
C PRO A 541 -11.28 31.84 -7.14
N SER A 542 -12.26 32.00 -8.03
CA SER A 542 -13.43 32.88 -7.82
C SER A 542 -14.22 32.60 -6.53
N ASN A 543 -14.25 31.35 -6.06
CA ASN A 543 -14.88 30.96 -4.79
C ASN A 543 -14.09 31.41 -3.55
N ARG A 544 -12.76 31.58 -3.68
CA ARG A 544 -11.84 31.99 -2.62
C ARG A 544 -11.66 33.51 -2.58
N GLN A 545 -11.91 34.22 -3.68
CA GLN A 545 -11.88 35.69 -3.72
C GLN A 545 -12.79 36.35 -2.68
N LYS A 546 -13.97 35.75 -2.41
CA LYS A 546 -14.92 36.22 -1.38
C LYS A 546 -14.37 36.08 0.05
N VAL A 547 -13.62 35.01 0.30
CA VAL A 547 -13.08 34.69 1.63
C VAL A 547 -11.70 35.34 1.84
N GLY A 548 -10.99 35.64 0.74
CA GLY A 548 -9.76 36.43 0.73
C GLY A 548 -8.47 35.66 1.04
N PHE A 549 -8.52 34.33 1.14
CA PHE A 549 -7.33 33.49 1.37
C PHE A 549 -7.39 32.16 0.62
N ASP A 550 -6.24 31.55 0.37
CA ASP A 550 -6.09 30.19 -0.15
C ASP A 550 -5.92 29.18 1.00
N ASN A 551 -6.60 28.03 0.95
CA ASN A 551 -6.53 27.02 2.02
C ASN A 551 -5.54 25.92 1.64
N TRP A 552 -4.45 25.86 2.39
CA TRP A 552 -3.35 24.94 2.24
C TRP A 552 -3.18 24.08 3.49
N ASP A 553 -4.24 23.66 4.18
CA ASP A 553 -4.10 22.74 5.32
C ASP A 553 -3.38 21.43 4.97
N PHE A 554 -2.68 20.83 5.93
CA PHE A 554 -1.90 19.61 5.74
C PHE A 554 -1.68 18.80 7.02
N MET A 555 -1.27 17.54 6.87
CA MET A 555 -0.78 16.74 7.99
C MET A 555 0.74 16.85 8.07
N ALA A 556 1.31 16.96 9.29
CA ALA A 556 2.75 17.10 9.50
C ALA A 556 3.56 16.07 8.70
N GLU A 557 3.12 14.81 8.74
CA GLU A 557 3.77 13.68 8.09
C GLU A 557 3.89 13.82 6.57
N GLN A 558 3.00 14.60 5.93
CA GLN A 558 3.03 14.81 4.47
C GLN A 558 4.22 15.66 4.03
N TYR A 559 4.67 16.58 4.88
CA TYR A 559 5.68 17.59 4.55
C TYR A 559 6.89 17.53 5.49
N ARG A 560 6.97 16.49 6.32
CA ARG A 560 8.07 16.27 7.26
C ARG A 560 9.36 15.97 6.50
N VAL A 561 10.41 16.70 6.85
CA VAL A 561 11.78 16.44 6.42
C VAL A 561 12.37 15.39 7.35
N THR A 562 12.56 14.18 6.84
CA THR A 562 13.28 13.13 7.57
C THR A 562 14.77 13.30 7.37
N ALA A 563 15.54 13.30 8.47
CA ALA A 563 17.00 13.38 8.45
C ALA A 563 17.62 12.21 9.21
N PRO A 564 18.82 11.76 8.83
CA PRO A 564 19.49 10.71 9.59
C PRO A 564 19.99 11.26 10.93
N ARG A 565 19.66 10.54 12.00
CA ARG A 565 19.89 10.91 13.41
C ARG A 565 21.34 11.11 13.87
N TRP A 566 22.38 10.90 13.05
CA TRP A 566 23.77 11.25 13.44
C TRP A 566 24.08 12.73 13.29
N LEU A 567 23.38 13.40 12.39
CA LEU A 567 23.51 14.84 12.20
C LEU A 567 22.51 15.62 13.05
N ASP A 568 21.87 14.93 14.00
CA ASP A 568 20.70 15.40 14.75
C ASP A 568 21.09 15.53 16.22
N GLU A 569 21.88 16.55 16.54
CA GLU A 569 22.12 16.94 17.93
C GLU A 569 20.84 17.51 18.59
N HIS A 570 19.79 17.76 17.81
CA HIS A 570 18.51 18.30 18.26
C HIS A 570 17.33 17.42 17.81
N LYS A 571 16.49 16.97 18.74
CA LYS A 571 15.32 16.09 18.47
C LYS A 571 14.17 16.87 17.80
N ASP A 572 14.41 17.40 16.61
CA ASP A 572 13.55 18.44 16.07
C ASP A 572 12.64 17.91 14.95
N LEU A 573 11.36 18.26 15.01
CA LEU A 573 10.44 18.12 13.90
C LEU A 573 10.75 19.23 12.90
N LEU A 574 11.17 18.88 11.68
CA LEU A 574 11.32 19.82 10.58
C LEU A 574 10.27 19.51 9.51
N ILE A 575 9.50 20.51 9.12
CA ILE A 575 8.52 20.46 8.03
C ILE A 575 8.99 21.44 6.96
N GLN A 576 8.96 21.05 5.68
CA GLN A 576 9.23 21.94 4.55
C GLN A 576 8.05 21.90 3.59
N ARG A 577 7.54 23.08 3.24
CA ARG A 577 6.52 23.19 2.21
C ARG A 577 6.80 24.37 1.27
N VAL A 578 6.68 24.11 -0.02
CA VAL A 578 6.81 25.12 -1.07
C VAL A 578 5.60 26.04 -1.03
N LEU A 579 5.82 27.35 -1.00
CA LEU A 579 4.78 28.37 -1.07
C LEU A 579 4.37 28.63 -2.52
N PRO A 580 3.17 29.15 -2.77
CA PRO A 580 2.74 29.51 -4.11
C PRO A 580 3.60 30.64 -4.70
N SER A 581 3.65 30.72 -6.03
CA SER A 581 4.46 31.71 -6.76
C SER A 581 3.87 33.12 -6.81
N TYR A 582 2.75 33.37 -6.14
CA TYR A 582 2.12 34.70 -6.08
C TYR A 582 2.45 35.40 -4.77
N ASP A 583 2.52 36.72 -4.80
CA ASP A 583 2.90 37.51 -3.64
C ASP A 583 1.88 37.38 -2.50
N LEU A 584 2.40 37.10 -1.31
CA LEU A 584 1.63 36.96 -0.08
C LEU A 584 1.75 38.23 0.76
N ARG A 585 0.62 38.76 1.23
CA ARG A 585 0.61 39.82 2.24
C ARG A 585 0.85 39.24 3.63
N ALA A 586 0.27 38.07 3.88
CA ALA A 586 0.27 37.40 5.16
C ALA A 586 -0.01 35.90 4.99
N LEU A 587 0.35 35.12 5.99
CA LEU A 587 -0.07 33.74 6.14
C LEU A 587 -0.56 33.52 7.56
N ARG A 588 -1.41 32.52 7.74
CA ARG A 588 -1.94 32.15 9.03
C ARG A 588 -1.79 30.66 9.22
N LEU A 589 -1.05 30.28 10.24
CA LEU A 589 -0.63 28.93 10.50
C LEU A 589 -1.07 28.52 11.90
N GLY A 590 -1.41 27.26 12.07
CA GLY A 590 -1.56 26.68 13.39
C GLY A 590 -1.88 25.20 13.32
N GLN A 591 -2.20 24.61 14.46
CA GLN A 591 -2.60 23.22 14.56
C GLN A 591 -4.03 23.11 15.08
N PHE A 592 -4.74 22.09 14.61
CA PHE A 592 -6.00 21.67 15.19
C PHE A 592 -6.01 20.16 15.40
N ASN A 593 -6.69 19.75 16.45
CA ASN A 593 -7.04 18.36 16.70
C ASN A 593 -8.56 18.23 16.79
N LYS A 594 -9.00 17.01 17.11
CA LYS A 594 -10.41 16.68 17.33
C LYS A 594 -11.08 17.48 18.46
N HIS A 595 -10.31 18.10 19.37
CA HIS A 595 -10.80 18.91 20.48
C HIS A 595 -10.83 20.42 20.17
N GLY A 596 -10.32 20.83 19.01
CA GLY A 596 -10.33 22.22 18.56
C GLY A 596 -8.98 22.70 18.07
N LYS A 597 -8.84 24.03 17.98
CA LYS A 597 -7.60 24.71 17.59
C LYS A 597 -6.64 24.72 18.78
N LEU A 598 -5.41 24.25 18.56
CA LEU A 598 -4.37 24.16 19.60
C LEU A 598 -3.62 25.48 19.73
N TRP A 599 -3.27 26.08 18.60
CA TRP A 599 -2.65 27.40 18.51
C TRP A 599 -2.87 27.98 17.10
N GLU A 600 -2.63 29.27 16.97
CA GLU A 600 -2.72 30.01 15.70
C GLU A 600 -1.79 31.21 15.77
N GLU A 601 -1.07 31.45 14.68
CA GLU A 601 -0.30 32.68 14.48
C GLU A 601 -0.64 33.24 13.09
N GLU A 602 -0.76 34.56 13.02
CA GLU A 602 -0.83 35.30 11.75
C GLU A 602 0.51 36.01 11.52
N ILE A 603 1.16 35.67 10.42
CA ILE A 603 2.47 36.16 10.01
C ILE A 603 2.27 37.14 8.87
N ASN A 604 2.58 38.41 9.10
CA ASN A 604 2.56 39.45 8.06
C ASN A 604 3.89 39.47 7.33
N ILE A 605 3.85 39.24 6.01
CA ILE A 605 5.05 39.17 5.15
C ILE A 605 5.43 40.57 4.65
N ALA A 606 4.47 41.50 4.59
CA ALA A 606 4.71 42.87 4.14
C ALA A 606 5.55 43.73 5.12
N SER A 607 5.80 43.27 6.35
CA SER A 607 6.52 44.01 7.40
C SER A 607 7.96 43.54 7.67
N THR A 608 8.43 42.50 6.97
CA THR A 608 9.75 41.88 7.19
C THR A 608 10.83 42.34 6.22
N HIS A 609 10.52 43.27 5.30
CA HIS A 609 11.54 44.01 4.55
C HIS A 609 11.92 45.30 5.30
N HIS A 610 12.68 45.18 6.38
CA HIS A 610 13.39 46.31 7.00
C HIS A 610 14.79 45.93 7.42
#